data_AF-A0A9X5CIT0-F1
#
_entry.id   AF-A0A9X5CIT0-F1
#
_cell.length_a   1.000
_cell.length_b   1.000
_cell.length_c   1.000
_cell.angle_alpha   90.00
_cell.angle_beta   90.00
_cell.angle_gamma   90.00
#
_symmetry.space_group_name_H-M   'P 1'
#
loop_
_entity.id
_entity.type
_entity.pdbx_description
1 polymer ?
#
loop_
_entity_poly.entity_id
_entity_poly.type
_entity_poly.pdbx_seq_one_letter_code
_entity_poly.pdbx_strand_id
1 'polypeptide(L)'
;VRVPDGVRGEPLPGRADVSGTSPGLPPGGETAGRDRLARWSRSGGMAAYEDRHDDLAGDATSRLSPYLHFGTLSAAEAVHRARKQGGPGAEAFVRQLCWRDFHHQVLAARPEASWRDYRTRDDHWRGEDDASGDVAAWRDGRTGYPIVDAAMRQLRHEGWMHNRARLLTASFLTKTLYVDWRIGARHFLDLLVDGDVVNNQLNWQWAAGTGTDTRPHRVLNPTVQARRFDPDGAYVRRWVPELADVDGGRIHEPWRLPPDLRDALGYPDPVVDLAEGLTRFRRARGRD
;
A
#
# COMPACT_ATOMS: atom_id res chain seq x y z
N VAL A 1 8.58 -36.28 16.19
CA VAL A 1 7.45 -36.96 15.52
C VAL A 1 7.99 -37.60 14.25
N ARG A 2 7.93 -38.93 14.09
CA ARG A 2 8.26 -39.57 12.80
C ARG A 2 6.97 -39.62 11.97
N VAL A 3 7.02 -39.12 10.75
CA VAL A 3 5.90 -39.22 9.81
C VAL A 3 5.82 -40.68 9.33
N PRO A 4 4.67 -41.36 9.36
CA PRO A 4 4.56 -42.75 8.93
C PRO A 4 4.92 -42.91 7.44
N ASP A 5 5.74 -43.91 7.11
CA ASP A 5 6.33 -44.10 5.76
C ASP A 5 5.30 -44.28 4.62
N GLY A 6 4.07 -44.66 4.95
CA GLY A 6 2.98 -44.89 3.99
C GLY A 6 1.98 -43.74 3.85
N VAL A 7 2.02 -42.73 4.72
CA VAL A 7 1.08 -41.59 4.66
C VAL A 7 1.71 -40.50 3.79
N ARG A 8 1.39 -40.53 2.49
CA ARG A 8 1.71 -39.43 1.59
C ARG A 8 0.54 -38.44 1.61
N GLY A 9 0.83 -37.18 1.91
CA GLY A 9 -0.13 -36.09 1.74
C GLY A 9 -0.51 -35.92 0.27
N GLU A 10 -1.60 -35.19 0.03
CA GLU A 10 -1.92 -34.73 -1.32
C GLU A 10 -0.71 -33.96 -1.91
N PRO A 11 -0.47 -34.08 -3.22
CA PRO A 11 0.54 -33.26 -3.87
C PRO A 11 0.23 -31.78 -3.61
N LEU A 12 1.27 -31.00 -3.31
CA LEU A 12 1.09 -29.55 -3.19
C LEU A 12 0.57 -28.99 -4.52
N PRO A 13 -0.41 -28.06 -4.49
CA PRO A 13 -0.92 -27.45 -5.71
C PRO A 13 0.22 -26.75 -6.46
N GLY A 14 0.27 -26.94 -7.77
CA GLY A 14 1.15 -26.20 -8.63
C GLY A 14 0.71 -24.74 -8.74
N ARG A 15 1.66 -23.85 -9.07
CA ARG A 15 1.35 -22.43 -9.30
C ARG A 15 0.25 -22.23 -10.35
N ALA A 16 0.22 -23.08 -11.38
CA ALA A 16 -0.75 -23.04 -12.46
C ALA A 16 -2.17 -23.44 -12.02
N ASP A 17 -2.30 -24.14 -10.89
CA ASP A 17 -3.58 -24.61 -10.36
C ASP A 17 -4.29 -23.53 -9.52
N VAL A 18 -3.63 -22.38 -9.31
CA VAL A 18 -4.16 -21.26 -8.51
C VAL A 18 -4.48 -20.07 -9.42
N SER A 19 -5.76 -19.83 -9.65
CA SER A 19 -6.29 -18.66 -10.38
C SER A 19 -6.43 -17.42 -9.48
N GLY A 20 -6.53 -16.22 -10.09
CA GLY A 20 -6.87 -14.98 -9.37
C GLY A 20 -5.70 -14.31 -8.63
N THR A 21 -4.52 -14.90 -8.69
CA THR A 21 -3.28 -14.32 -8.16
C THR A 21 -2.70 -13.24 -9.06
N SER A 22 -1.99 -12.28 -8.47
CA SER A 22 -1.23 -11.29 -9.21
C SER A 22 -0.15 -11.94 -10.11
N PRO A 23 0.04 -11.47 -11.35
CA PRO A 23 0.98 -12.06 -12.30
C PRO A 23 2.46 -11.87 -11.92
N GLY A 24 2.79 -10.75 -11.27
CA GLY A 24 4.15 -10.35 -10.91
C GLY A 24 4.59 -10.72 -9.50
N LEU A 25 4.01 -11.77 -8.91
CA LEU A 25 4.36 -12.22 -7.55
C LEU A 25 5.86 -12.55 -7.44
N PRO A 26 6.52 -12.21 -6.31
CA PRO A 26 7.91 -12.57 -6.09
C PRO A 26 8.07 -14.09 -5.90
N PRO A 27 9.24 -14.65 -6.23
CA PRO A 27 9.54 -16.04 -5.86
C PRO A 27 9.54 -16.20 -4.33
N GLY A 28 8.90 -17.26 -3.83
CA GLY A 28 8.84 -17.55 -2.40
C GLY A 28 10.02 -18.34 -1.86
N GLY A 29 10.07 -18.52 -0.53
CA GLY A 29 11.00 -19.40 0.16
C GLY A 29 12.23 -18.70 0.75
N GLU A 30 12.92 -19.43 1.64
CA GLU A 30 14.04 -18.92 2.45
C GLU A 30 15.22 -18.42 1.60
N THR A 31 15.59 -19.20 0.58
CA THR A 31 16.67 -18.83 -0.36
C THR A 31 16.36 -17.52 -1.05
N ALA A 32 15.14 -17.36 -1.61
CA ALA A 32 14.73 -16.14 -2.29
C ALA A 32 14.72 -14.93 -1.35
N GLY A 33 14.25 -15.09 -0.12
CA GLY A 33 14.21 -14.02 0.89
C GLY A 33 15.60 -13.55 1.33
N ARG A 34 16.50 -14.49 1.64
CA ARG A 34 17.89 -14.17 2.00
C ARG A 34 18.66 -13.56 0.84
N ASP A 35 18.46 -14.06 -0.37
CA ASP A 35 19.06 -13.50 -1.58
C ASP A 35 18.59 -12.07 -1.84
N ARG A 36 17.28 -11.79 -1.65
CA ARG A 36 16.75 -10.44 -1.76
C ARG A 36 17.39 -9.49 -0.75
N LEU A 37 17.50 -9.90 0.52
CA LEU A 37 18.15 -9.10 1.57
C LEU A 37 19.63 -8.84 1.22
N ALA A 38 20.36 -9.87 0.79
CA ALA A 38 21.77 -9.74 0.42
C ALA A 38 21.98 -8.85 -0.81
N ARG A 39 21.13 -8.96 -1.86
CA ARG A 39 21.20 -8.10 -3.04
C ARG A 39 20.92 -6.65 -2.69
N TRP A 40 19.85 -6.38 -1.93
CA TRP A 40 19.46 -5.03 -1.55
C TRP A 40 20.52 -4.33 -0.67
N SER A 41 21.14 -5.06 0.27
CA SER A 41 22.25 -4.50 1.05
C SER A 41 23.49 -4.24 0.19
N ARG A 42 23.91 -5.18 -0.67
CA ARG A 42 25.08 -5.03 -1.56
C ARG A 42 24.92 -3.91 -2.59
N SER A 43 23.71 -3.65 -3.07
CA SER A 43 23.44 -2.58 -4.03
C SER A 43 23.39 -1.18 -3.38
N GLY A 44 23.72 -1.06 -2.10
CA GLY A 44 23.65 0.20 -1.34
C GLY A 44 22.24 0.59 -0.92
N GLY A 45 21.22 -0.24 -1.19
CA GLY A 45 19.82 0.07 -0.89
C GLY A 45 19.56 0.29 0.60
N MET A 46 20.23 -0.48 1.46
CA MET A 46 20.15 -0.28 2.91
C MET A 46 20.85 1.00 3.37
N ALA A 47 21.97 1.38 2.74
CA ALA A 47 22.70 2.59 3.12
C ALA A 47 21.91 3.86 2.77
N ALA A 48 21.28 3.87 1.59
CA ALA A 48 20.48 4.98 1.10
C ALA A 48 19.02 4.98 1.60
N TYR A 49 18.65 4.04 2.47
CA TYR A 49 17.24 3.79 2.78
C TYR A 49 16.54 4.99 3.43
N GLU A 50 17.21 5.69 4.37
CA GLU A 50 16.62 6.86 5.04
C GLU A 50 16.21 7.95 4.02
N ASP A 51 17.02 8.16 2.98
CA ASP A 51 16.77 9.22 1.99
C ASP A 51 15.82 8.78 0.87
N ARG A 52 15.76 7.47 0.58
CA ARG A 52 15.13 6.94 -0.64
C ARG A 52 13.85 6.15 -0.39
N HIS A 53 13.50 5.80 0.86
CA HIS A 53 12.35 4.93 1.15
C HIS A 53 10.99 5.53 0.78
N ASP A 54 10.94 6.83 0.49
CA ASP A 54 9.72 7.56 0.11
C ASP A 54 9.60 7.81 -1.40
N ASP A 55 10.66 7.57 -2.18
CA ASP A 55 10.67 7.75 -3.64
C ASP A 55 9.93 6.58 -4.31
N LEU A 56 8.73 6.85 -4.85
CA LEU A 56 7.90 5.86 -5.51
C LEU A 56 8.52 5.33 -6.81
N ALA A 57 9.14 6.22 -7.59
CA ALA A 57 9.71 5.86 -8.88
C ALA A 57 10.99 5.02 -8.71
N GLY A 58 11.78 5.36 -7.68
CA GLY A 58 13.09 4.76 -7.40
C GLY A 58 13.07 3.32 -6.90
N ASP A 59 11.93 2.82 -6.40
CA ASP A 59 11.76 1.43 -5.91
C ASP A 59 12.90 0.95 -4.98
N ALA A 60 13.40 1.86 -4.12
CA ALA A 60 14.62 1.65 -3.35
C ALA A 60 14.42 0.80 -2.08
N THR A 61 13.22 0.28 -1.84
CA THR A 61 12.90 -0.47 -0.63
C THR A 61 13.35 -1.92 -0.69
N SER A 62 13.46 -2.54 0.48
CA SER A 62 13.95 -3.91 0.60
C SER A 62 13.06 -4.95 -0.10
N ARG A 63 11.75 -4.67 -0.28
CA ARG A 63 10.71 -5.62 -0.72
C ARG A 63 10.76 -6.95 0.05
N LEU A 64 11.09 -6.89 1.34
CA LEU A 64 11.24 -8.08 2.20
C LEU A 64 9.95 -8.51 2.91
N SER A 65 8.90 -7.70 2.85
CA SER A 65 7.65 -7.92 3.58
C SER A 65 7.00 -9.30 3.36
N PRO A 66 6.98 -9.89 2.14
CA PRO A 66 6.39 -11.23 1.96
C PRO A 66 7.22 -12.30 2.68
N TYR A 67 8.55 -12.21 2.62
CA TYR A 67 9.42 -13.19 3.25
C TYR A 67 9.36 -13.13 4.78
N LEU A 68 9.21 -11.92 5.33
CA LEU A 68 9.00 -11.70 6.76
C LEU A 68 7.62 -12.22 7.21
N HIS A 69 6.58 -12.04 6.39
CA HIS A 69 5.22 -12.54 6.68
C HIS A 69 5.19 -14.07 6.76
N PHE A 70 5.74 -14.75 5.76
CA PHE A 70 5.79 -16.23 5.73
C PHE A 70 6.88 -16.85 6.61
N GLY A 71 7.65 -16.04 7.36
CA GLY A 71 8.74 -16.54 8.21
C GLY A 71 9.92 -17.15 7.46
N THR A 72 9.99 -16.96 6.14
CA THR A 72 11.09 -17.42 5.28
C THR A 72 12.34 -16.53 5.40
N LEU A 73 12.21 -15.36 6.02
CA LEU A 73 13.33 -14.56 6.47
C LEU A 73 13.09 -14.14 7.93
N SER A 74 14.09 -14.34 8.79
CA SER A 74 14.01 -13.91 10.18
C SER A 74 14.16 -12.39 10.30
N ALA A 75 13.24 -11.74 11.03
CA ALA A 75 13.37 -10.32 11.37
C ALA A 75 14.63 -10.06 12.21
N ALA A 76 14.99 -10.97 13.11
CA ALA A 76 16.21 -10.86 13.92
C ALA A 76 17.48 -10.94 13.05
N GLU A 77 17.48 -11.80 12.02
CA GLU A 77 18.56 -11.85 11.03
C GLU A 77 18.69 -10.51 10.30
N ALA A 78 17.58 -9.94 9.82
CA ALA A 78 17.56 -8.65 9.14
C ALA A 78 18.09 -7.52 10.03
N VAL A 79 17.69 -7.48 11.31
CA VAL A 79 18.19 -6.52 12.30
C VAL A 79 19.68 -6.69 12.55
N HIS A 80 20.17 -7.92 12.72
CA HIS A 80 21.60 -8.18 12.95
C HIS A 80 22.45 -7.70 11.76
N ARG A 81 22.02 -8.00 10.52
CA ARG A 81 22.72 -7.54 9.32
C ARG A 81 22.69 -6.01 9.20
N ALA A 82 21.56 -5.38 9.49
CA ALA A 82 21.43 -3.93 9.47
C ALA A 82 22.34 -3.27 10.51
N ARG A 83 22.34 -3.75 11.75
CA ARG A 83 23.23 -3.24 12.82
C ARG A 83 24.71 -3.42 12.50
N LYS A 84 25.08 -4.51 11.84
CA LYS A 84 26.46 -4.73 11.36
C LYS A 84 26.86 -3.72 10.28
N GLN A 85 25.94 -3.35 9.40
CA GLN A 85 26.19 -2.32 8.38
C GLN A 85 26.29 -0.92 9.01
N GLY A 86 25.40 -0.59 9.95
CA GLY A 86 25.35 0.70 10.63
C GLY A 86 24.92 1.86 9.73
N GLY A 87 24.83 3.04 10.33
CA GLY A 87 24.49 4.30 9.67
C GLY A 87 22.97 4.57 9.53
N PRO A 88 22.60 5.76 9.06
CA PRO A 88 21.21 6.25 9.09
C PRO A 88 20.22 5.34 8.36
N GLY A 89 20.58 4.85 7.17
CA GLY A 89 19.71 3.95 6.40
C GLY A 89 19.47 2.60 7.08
N ALA A 90 20.46 2.06 7.80
CA ALA A 90 20.29 0.82 8.56
C ALA A 90 19.39 1.05 9.80
N GLU A 91 19.57 2.17 10.51
CA GLU A 91 18.73 2.55 11.65
C GLU A 91 17.27 2.78 11.22
N ALA A 92 17.08 3.46 10.09
CA ALA A 92 15.79 3.66 9.45
C ALA A 92 15.09 2.35 9.11
N PHE A 93 15.82 1.39 8.53
CA PHE A 93 15.30 0.07 8.21
C PHE A 93 14.91 -0.72 9.47
N VAL A 94 15.75 -0.69 10.51
CA VAL A 94 15.42 -1.31 11.81
C VAL A 94 14.17 -0.68 12.42
N ARG A 95 14.00 0.64 12.33
CA ARG A 95 12.79 1.33 12.80
C ARG A 95 11.52 0.84 12.10
N GLN A 96 11.58 0.46 10.81
CA GLN A 96 10.45 -0.15 10.12
C GLN A 96 10.14 -1.57 10.63
N LEU A 97 11.15 -2.36 10.97
CA LEU A 97 10.94 -3.66 11.63
C LEU A 97 10.34 -3.48 13.04
N CYS A 98 10.72 -2.43 13.76
CA CYS A 98 10.08 -2.09 15.03
C CYS A 98 8.60 -1.70 14.85
N TRP A 99 8.21 -1.03 13.75
CA TRP A 99 6.81 -0.76 13.44
C TRP A 99 5.99 -2.03 13.25
N ARG A 100 6.55 -3.04 12.56
CA ARG A 100 5.94 -4.37 12.45
C ARG A 100 5.66 -4.96 13.84
N ASP A 101 6.67 -5.00 14.70
CA ASP A 101 6.54 -5.60 16.03
C ASP A 101 5.62 -4.79 16.95
N PHE A 102 5.63 -3.47 16.84
CA PHE A 102 4.68 -2.59 17.53
C PHE A 102 3.23 -2.93 17.18
N HIS A 103 2.92 -3.14 15.90
CA HIS A 103 1.59 -3.57 15.48
C HIS A 103 1.20 -4.93 16.07
N HIS A 104 2.11 -5.90 16.11
CA HIS A 104 1.85 -7.19 16.79
C HIS A 104 1.53 -7.01 18.27
N GLN A 105 2.27 -6.15 18.98
CA GLN A 105 2.02 -5.86 20.39
C GLN A 105 0.66 -5.17 20.60
N VAL A 106 0.32 -4.19 19.77
CA VAL A 106 -0.97 -3.49 19.84
C VAL A 106 -2.13 -4.46 19.63
N LEU A 107 -2.08 -5.29 18.59
CA LEU A 107 -3.18 -6.21 18.32
C LEU A 107 -3.28 -7.30 19.40
N ALA A 108 -2.16 -7.80 19.92
CA ALA A 108 -2.17 -8.75 21.03
C ALA A 108 -2.87 -8.16 22.28
N ALA A 109 -2.65 -6.88 22.57
CA ALA A 109 -3.31 -6.19 23.70
C ALA A 109 -4.75 -5.75 23.40
N ARG A 110 -5.11 -5.58 22.11
CA ARG A 110 -6.41 -5.08 21.64
C ARG A 110 -6.90 -5.87 20.41
N PRO A 111 -7.29 -7.14 20.56
CA PRO A 111 -7.66 -8.00 19.43
C PRO A 111 -8.82 -7.45 18.58
N GLU A 112 -9.77 -6.77 19.22
CA GLU A 112 -10.92 -6.15 18.56
C GLU A 112 -10.52 -5.12 17.50
N ALA A 113 -9.34 -4.51 17.61
CA ALA A 113 -8.82 -3.59 16.60
C ALA A 113 -8.63 -4.26 15.22
N SER A 114 -8.67 -5.60 15.12
CA SER A 114 -8.66 -6.25 13.81
C SER A 114 -10.00 -6.16 13.06
N TRP A 115 -11.09 -5.72 13.67
CA TRP A 115 -12.37 -5.50 12.97
C TRP A 115 -13.20 -4.31 13.48
N ARG A 116 -12.83 -3.69 14.61
CA ARG A 116 -13.46 -2.48 15.17
C ARG A 116 -12.50 -1.30 15.12
N ASP A 117 -13.07 -0.09 15.13
CA ASP A 117 -12.29 1.13 15.26
C ASP A 117 -11.64 1.13 16.65
N TYR A 118 -10.31 1.20 16.69
CA TYR A 118 -9.56 1.24 17.96
C TYR A 118 -9.88 2.53 18.74
N ARG A 119 -10.03 3.64 18.02
CA ARG A 119 -10.51 4.92 18.50
C ARG A 119 -11.61 5.42 17.59
N THR A 120 -12.84 5.00 17.90
CA THR A 120 -14.04 5.58 17.30
C THR A 120 -14.10 7.09 17.60
N ARG A 121 -14.65 7.85 16.68
CA ARG A 121 -14.89 9.29 16.79
C ARG A 121 -16.26 9.63 16.21
N ASP A 122 -17.24 8.77 16.52
CA ASP A 122 -18.59 8.81 15.96
C ASP A 122 -18.57 8.82 14.42
N ASP A 123 -17.71 7.98 13.86
CA ASP A 123 -17.52 7.85 12.42
C ASP A 123 -18.74 7.22 11.75
N HIS A 124 -19.36 7.95 10.82
CA HIS A 124 -20.46 7.47 9.99
C HIS A 124 -19.96 7.06 8.61
N TRP A 125 -19.25 5.93 8.55
CA TRP A 125 -18.67 5.42 7.32
C TRP A 125 -19.71 5.15 6.23
N ARG A 126 -19.41 5.52 4.98
CA ARG A 126 -20.18 5.03 3.83
C ARG A 126 -19.87 3.56 3.60
N GLY A 127 -20.92 2.75 3.55
CA GLY A 127 -20.83 1.33 3.24
C GLY A 127 -20.53 1.07 1.76
N GLU A 128 -20.36 -0.21 1.42
CA GLU A 128 -20.08 -0.63 0.04
C GLU A 128 -21.27 -0.34 -0.89
N ASP A 129 -22.50 -0.45 -0.41
CA ASP A 129 -23.71 -0.15 -1.20
C ASP A 129 -23.81 1.36 -1.51
N ASP A 130 -23.62 2.21 -0.49
CA ASP A 130 -23.68 3.68 -0.60
C ASP A 130 -22.54 4.29 -1.46
N ALA A 131 -21.45 3.55 -1.62
CA ALA A 131 -20.25 3.99 -2.31
C ALA A 131 -19.80 3.04 -3.42
N SER A 132 -20.72 2.22 -3.95
CA SER A 132 -20.39 1.15 -4.90
C SER A 132 -19.57 1.61 -6.11
N GLY A 133 -19.96 2.73 -6.73
CA GLY A 133 -19.20 3.34 -7.84
C GLY A 133 -17.80 3.81 -7.44
N ASP A 134 -17.67 4.50 -6.30
CA ASP A 134 -16.39 4.99 -5.77
C ASP A 134 -15.45 3.82 -5.43
N VAL A 135 -15.99 2.77 -4.80
CA VAL A 135 -15.26 1.56 -4.43
C VAL A 135 -14.80 0.79 -5.66
N ALA A 136 -15.66 0.63 -6.67
CA ALA A 136 -15.30 -0.03 -7.92
C ALA A 136 -14.19 0.73 -8.64
N ALA A 137 -14.33 2.05 -8.82
CA ALA A 137 -13.31 2.89 -9.45
C ALA A 137 -11.97 2.83 -8.69
N TRP A 138 -11.99 2.81 -7.35
CA TRP A 138 -10.81 2.65 -6.53
C TRP A 138 -10.15 1.28 -6.70
N ARG A 139 -10.92 0.18 -6.61
CA ARG A 139 -10.40 -1.19 -6.82
C ARG A 139 -9.80 -1.38 -8.22
N ASP A 140 -10.37 -0.74 -9.23
CA ASP A 140 -9.94 -0.83 -10.62
C ASP A 140 -8.80 0.11 -11.00
N GLY A 141 -8.42 1.04 -10.13
CA GLY A 141 -7.45 2.08 -10.47
C GLY A 141 -7.94 2.93 -11.65
N ARG A 142 -9.17 3.40 -11.52
CA ARG A 142 -9.89 4.29 -12.47
C ARG A 142 -10.57 5.45 -11.74
N THR A 143 -9.95 5.94 -10.67
CA THR A 143 -10.46 7.06 -9.87
C THR A 143 -10.31 8.41 -10.56
N GLY A 144 -9.52 8.47 -11.64
CA GLY A 144 -9.12 9.73 -12.29
C GLY A 144 -8.02 10.48 -11.54
N TYR A 145 -7.49 9.92 -10.45
CA TYR A 145 -6.30 10.40 -9.74
C TYR A 145 -5.09 9.50 -10.03
N PRO A 146 -4.17 9.89 -10.92
CA PRO A 146 -3.17 8.99 -11.50
C PRO A 146 -2.27 8.29 -10.49
N ILE A 147 -1.90 8.96 -9.40
CA ILE A 147 -1.08 8.37 -8.33
C ILE A 147 -1.80 7.25 -7.56
N VAL A 148 -3.12 7.38 -7.39
CA VAL A 148 -3.98 6.38 -6.74
C VAL A 148 -4.18 5.22 -7.70
N ASP A 149 -4.46 5.53 -8.97
CA ASP A 149 -4.70 4.54 -10.02
C ASP A 149 -3.46 3.69 -10.29
N ALA A 150 -2.29 4.32 -10.40
CA ALA A 150 -0.99 3.66 -10.54
C ALA A 150 -0.74 2.66 -9.40
N ALA A 151 -1.05 3.08 -8.17
CA ALA A 151 -0.89 2.25 -6.99
C ALA A 151 -1.83 1.04 -6.99
N MET A 152 -3.10 1.22 -7.32
CA MET A 152 -4.07 0.12 -7.38
C MET A 152 -3.75 -0.87 -8.50
N ARG A 153 -3.22 -0.38 -9.63
CA ARG A 153 -2.72 -1.22 -10.72
C ARG A 153 -1.43 -1.96 -10.36
N GLN A 154 -0.52 -1.32 -9.62
CA GLN A 154 0.66 -1.99 -9.04
C GLN A 154 0.23 -3.15 -8.14
N LEU A 155 -0.72 -2.93 -7.22
CA LEU A 155 -1.21 -3.97 -6.31
C LEU A 155 -1.76 -5.18 -7.08
N ARG A 156 -2.60 -4.93 -8.08
CA ARG A 156 -3.19 -5.98 -8.92
C ARG A 156 -2.13 -6.76 -9.70
N HIS A 157 -1.08 -6.08 -10.17
CA HIS A 157 -0.04 -6.72 -10.97
C HIS A 157 1.00 -7.45 -10.12
N GLU A 158 1.57 -6.81 -9.09
CA GLU A 158 2.68 -7.35 -8.30
C GLU A 158 2.21 -8.15 -7.08
N GLY A 159 0.95 -8.00 -6.66
CA GLY A 159 0.51 -8.47 -5.34
C GLY A 159 1.26 -7.77 -4.22
N TRP A 160 1.83 -6.61 -4.50
CA TRP A 160 2.62 -5.80 -3.60
C TRP A 160 2.43 -4.34 -3.98
N MET A 161 2.50 -3.45 -3.00
CA MET A 161 2.40 -2.02 -3.23
C MET A 161 3.42 -1.30 -2.36
N HIS A 162 4.06 -0.26 -2.90
CA HIS A 162 4.99 0.58 -2.14
C HIS A 162 4.29 1.20 -0.91
N ASN A 163 4.96 1.28 0.24
CA ASN A 163 4.32 1.76 1.49
C ASN A 163 3.73 3.17 1.35
N ARG A 164 4.46 4.08 0.67
CA ARG A 164 3.94 5.42 0.35
C ARG A 164 2.66 5.36 -0.48
N ALA A 165 2.61 4.48 -1.49
CA ALA A 165 1.43 4.28 -2.32
C ALA A 165 0.25 3.72 -1.51
N ARG A 166 0.50 2.75 -0.60
CA ARG A 166 -0.52 2.22 0.33
C ARG A 166 -1.14 3.33 1.17
N LEU A 167 -0.31 4.23 1.70
CA LEU A 167 -0.80 5.38 2.46
C LEU A 167 -1.69 6.31 1.61
N LEU A 168 -1.29 6.60 0.37
CA LEU A 168 -2.04 7.48 -0.51
C LEU A 168 -3.39 6.88 -0.90
N THR A 169 -3.42 5.61 -1.30
CA THR A 169 -4.67 4.93 -1.68
C THR A 169 -5.61 4.73 -0.49
N ALA A 170 -5.06 4.39 0.68
CA ALA A 170 -5.85 4.26 1.91
C ALA A 170 -6.40 5.60 2.39
N SER A 171 -5.60 6.66 2.36
CA SER A 171 -6.06 8.01 2.68
C SER A 171 -7.11 8.50 1.68
N PHE A 172 -6.95 8.21 0.38
CA PHE A 172 -7.93 8.59 -0.62
C PHE A 172 -9.28 7.92 -0.35
N LEU A 173 -9.29 6.60 -0.11
CA LEU A 173 -10.50 5.86 0.21
C LEU A 173 -11.19 6.38 1.49
N THR A 174 -10.43 6.54 2.58
CA THR A 174 -11.00 6.80 3.92
C THR A 174 -11.22 8.28 4.22
N LYS A 175 -10.49 9.19 3.54
CA LYS A 175 -10.54 10.64 3.80
C LYS A 175 -11.09 11.45 2.63
N THR A 176 -10.89 11.03 1.39
CA THR A 176 -11.41 11.75 0.21
C THR A 176 -12.77 11.21 -0.19
N LEU A 177 -12.89 9.89 -0.38
CA LEU A 177 -14.16 9.24 -0.71
C LEU A 177 -15.06 9.02 0.53
N TYR A 178 -14.44 9.00 1.70
CA TYR A 178 -15.05 8.72 3.01
C TYR A 178 -15.80 7.39 3.07
N VAL A 179 -15.11 6.34 2.62
CA VAL A 179 -15.58 4.94 2.64
C VAL A 179 -15.00 4.21 3.85
N ASP A 180 -15.74 3.23 4.39
CA ASP A 180 -15.25 2.37 5.47
C ASP A 180 -13.91 1.73 5.12
N TRP A 181 -12.92 1.95 5.99
CA TRP A 181 -11.56 1.42 5.84
C TRP A 181 -11.52 -0.10 5.74
N ARG A 182 -12.49 -0.82 6.31
CA ARG A 182 -12.59 -2.28 6.26
C ARG A 182 -12.77 -2.82 4.84
N ILE A 183 -13.42 -2.04 3.97
CA ILE A 183 -13.62 -2.39 2.56
C ILE A 183 -12.27 -2.41 1.83
N GLY A 184 -11.46 -1.38 2.06
CA GLY A 184 -10.10 -1.29 1.52
C GLY A 184 -9.17 -2.34 2.13
N ALA A 185 -9.28 -2.56 3.44
CA ALA A 185 -8.49 -3.55 4.15
C ALA A 185 -8.71 -4.99 3.64
N ARG A 186 -9.97 -5.36 3.38
CA ARG A 186 -10.32 -6.65 2.77
C ARG A 186 -9.71 -6.78 1.37
N HIS A 187 -9.91 -5.76 0.52
CA HIS A 187 -9.37 -5.78 -0.83
C HIS A 187 -7.83 -5.89 -0.87
N PHE A 188 -7.15 -5.26 0.09
CA PHE A 188 -5.71 -5.40 0.25
C PHE A 188 -5.31 -6.83 0.64
N LEU A 189 -6.03 -7.47 1.57
CA LEU A 189 -5.75 -8.86 1.96
C LEU A 189 -6.01 -9.86 0.82
N ASP A 190 -6.94 -9.57 -0.09
CA ASP A 190 -7.22 -10.42 -1.24
C ASP A 190 -6.07 -10.43 -2.28
N LEU A 191 -5.23 -9.40 -2.31
CA LEU A 191 -4.19 -9.22 -3.33
C LEU A 191 -2.76 -9.20 -2.79
N LEU A 192 -2.53 -8.73 -1.56
CA LEU A 192 -1.20 -8.56 -1.01
C LEU A 192 -0.57 -9.91 -0.65
N VAL A 193 0.58 -10.19 -1.27
CA VAL A 193 1.46 -11.33 -0.91
C VAL A 193 2.14 -11.14 0.46
N ASP A 194 2.13 -9.92 0.99
CA ASP A 194 2.50 -9.60 2.36
C ASP A 194 1.28 -9.26 3.25
N GLY A 195 0.10 -9.75 2.86
CA GLY A 195 -1.19 -9.54 3.53
C GLY A 195 -1.23 -10.13 4.95
N ASP A 196 -0.69 -9.39 5.91
CA ASP A 196 -0.73 -9.71 7.33
C ASP A 196 -1.86 -8.95 8.02
N VAL A 197 -2.81 -9.64 8.66
CA VAL A 197 -3.97 -9.01 9.32
C VAL A 197 -3.52 -7.96 10.33
N VAL A 198 -2.43 -8.19 11.06
CA VAL A 198 -1.95 -7.26 12.09
C VAL A 198 -1.52 -5.94 11.47
N ASN A 199 -0.56 -6.01 10.55
CA ASN A 199 -0.01 -4.82 9.92
C ASN A 199 -1.02 -4.15 8.98
N ASN A 200 -1.84 -4.92 8.27
CA ASN A 200 -2.85 -4.37 7.38
C ASN A 200 -3.91 -3.58 8.16
N GLN A 201 -4.57 -4.19 9.15
CA GLN A 201 -5.66 -3.52 9.87
C GLN A 201 -5.19 -2.27 10.62
N LEU A 202 -4.01 -2.32 11.27
CA LEU A 202 -3.50 -1.17 12.03
C LEU A 202 -2.98 -0.03 11.15
N ASN A 203 -2.41 -0.32 9.97
CA ASN A 203 -2.08 0.73 9.00
C ASN A 203 -3.34 1.36 8.38
N TRP A 204 -4.38 0.56 8.08
CA TRP A 204 -5.65 1.09 7.60
C TRP A 204 -6.31 2.02 8.62
N GLN A 205 -6.31 1.64 9.90
CA GLN A 205 -6.82 2.50 10.96
C GLN A 205 -5.97 3.77 11.15
N TRP A 206 -4.65 3.69 10.99
CA TRP A 206 -3.78 4.86 11.01
C TRP A 206 -4.16 5.84 9.88
N ALA A 207 -4.37 5.34 8.66
CA ALA A 207 -4.81 6.16 7.52
C ALA A 207 -6.24 6.71 7.70
N ALA A 208 -7.15 5.89 8.23
CA ALA A 208 -8.53 6.24 8.52
C ALA A 208 -8.67 7.21 9.71
N GLY A 209 -7.61 7.44 10.48
CA GLY A 209 -7.65 8.25 11.69
C GLY A 209 -8.56 7.64 12.75
N THR A 210 -8.55 6.31 12.89
CA THR A 210 -9.23 5.53 13.94
C THR A 210 -8.24 4.71 14.77
N GLY A 211 -6.93 4.89 14.54
CA GLY A 211 -5.87 4.06 15.12
C GLY A 211 -4.99 4.80 16.13
N THR A 212 -3.70 4.51 16.07
CA THR A 212 -2.64 5.07 16.91
C THR A 212 -2.07 6.40 16.39
N ASP A 213 -2.70 6.97 15.36
CA ASP A 213 -2.24 8.18 14.70
C ASP A 213 -2.33 9.43 15.59
N THR A 214 -1.43 10.38 15.35
CA THR A 214 -1.34 11.64 16.10
C THR A 214 -2.06 12.80 15.41
N ARG A 215 -2.56 12.60 14.18
CA ARG A 215 -3.21 13.62 13.35
C ARG A 215 -4.44 13.05 12.63
N PRO A 216 -5.49 12.65 13.37
CA PRO A 216 -6.62 11.85 12.85
C PRO A 216 -7.47 12.53 11.80
N HIS A 217 -7.36 13.85 11.69
CA HIS A 217 -8.15 14.66 10.78
C HIS A 217 -7.35 15.20 9.59
N ARG A 218 -6.09 14.78 9.45
CA ARG A 218 -5.26 15.20 8.33
C ARG A 218 -5.72 14.50 7.05
N VAL A 219 -6.36 15.24 6.16
CA VAL A 219 -6.66 14.80 4.79
C VAL A 219 -5.44 15.06 3.92
N LEU A 220 -4.99 14.05 3.18
CA LEU A 220 -3.91 14.20 2.21
C LEU A 220 -4.48 14.65 0.86
N ASN A 221 -3.88 15.68 0.26
CA ASN A 221 -4.17 16.03 -1.13
C ASN A 221 -3.35 15.11 -2.05
N PRO A 222 -3.98 14.25 -2.87
CA PRO A 222 -3.27 13.28 -3.70
C PRO A 222 -2.34 13.94 -4.72
N THR A 223 -2.70 15.09 -5.30
CA THR A 223 -1.85 15.75 -6.33
C THR A 223 -0.62 16.39 -5.71
N VAL A 224 -0.74 16.94 -4.50
CA VAL A 224 0.41 17.45 -3.72
C VAL A 224 1.35 16.32 -3.33
N GLN A 225 0.81 15.17 -2.93
CA GLN A 225 1.63 14.01 -2.60
C GLN A 225 2.33 13.44 -3.84
N ALA A 226 1.63 13.37 -4.98
CA ALA A 226 2.19 12.89 -6.24
C ALA A 226 3.38 13.75 -6.69
N ARG A 227 3.24 15.08 -6.70
CA ARG A 227 4.34 16.02 -7.02
C ARG A 227 5.55 15.88 -6.09
N ARG A 228 5.34 15.42 -4.85
CA ARG A 228 6.42 15.26 -3.87
C ARG A 228 7.15 13.92 -4.03
N PHE A 229 6.43 12.83 -4.27
CA PHE A 229 6.97 11.47 -4.23
C PHE A 229 7.13 10.81 -5.61
N ASP A 230 6.60 11.44 -6.65
CA ASP A 230 6.77 11.08 -8.06
C ASP A 230 6.83 12.35 -8.93
N PRO A 231 7.80 13.27 -8.68
CA PRO A 231 7.80 14.61 -9.26
C PRO A 231 7.71 14.63 -10.79
N ASP A 232 8.39 13.67 -11.44
CA ASP A 232 8.43 13.56 -12.89
C ASP A 232 7.30 12.69 -13.45
N GLY A 233 6.57 11.94 -12.62
CA GLY A 233 5.51 11.02 -13.06
C GLY A 233 5.98 9.63 -13.47
N ALA A 234 7.22 9.25 -13.17
CA ALA A 234 7.80 8.00 -13.62
C ALA A 234 7.08 6.78 -13.01
N TYR A 235 6.59 6.88 -11.77
CA TYR A 235 5.77 5.84 -11.16
C TYR A 235 4.40 5.75 -11.83
N VAL A 236 3.75 6.89 -12.10
CA VAL A 236 2.46 6.92 -12.81
C VAL A 236 2.57 6.33 -14.21
N ARG A 237 3.55 6.75 -15.04
CA ARG A 237 3.73 6.21 -16.40
C ARG A 237 3.94 4.69 -16.42
N ARG A 238 4.61 4.14 -15.40
CA ARG A 238 4.86 2.70 -15.30
C ARG A 238 3.57 1.89 -15.19
N TRP A 239 2.57 2.42 -14.48
CA TRP A 239 1.36 1.68 -14.11
C TRP A 239 0.09 2.18 -14.81
N VAL A 240 0.12 3.37 -15.39
CA VAL A 240 -0.98 3.99 -16.14
C VAL A 240 -0.48 4.29 -17.56
N PRO A 241 -0.35 3.26 -18.42
CA PRO A 241 0.27 3.40 -19.74
C PRO A 241 -0.46 4.36 -20.66
N GLU A 242 -1.77 4.56 -20.49
CA GLU A 242 -2.54 5.55 -21.24
C GLU A 242 -2.11 7.01 -20.95
N LEU A 243 -1.35 7.25 -19.88
CA LEU A 243 -0.76 8.56 -19.55
C LEU A 243 0.74 8.64 -19.86
N ALA A 244 1.32 7.65 -20.55
CA ALA A 244 2.77 7.57 -20.79
C ALA A 244 3.33 8.80 -21.51
N ASP A 245 2.58 9.35 -22.46
CA ASP A 245 3.01 10.48 -23.29
C ASP A 245 2.73 11.86 -22.64
N VAL A 246 2.22 11.89 -21.40
CA VAL A 246 1.99 13.15 -20.69
C VAL A 246 3.28 13.60 -20.02
N ASP A 247 3.78 14.77 -20.43
CA ASP A 247 5.06 15.31 -19.96
C ASP A 247 5.06 15.81 -18.51
N GLY A 248 6.14 15.48 -17.81
CA GLY A 248 6.46 15.97 -16.47
C GLY A 248 5.34 15.83 -15.45
N GLY A 249 5.25 16.78 -14.52
CA GLY A 249 4.27 16.75 -13.44
C GLY A 249 2.81 17.01 -13.85
N ARG A 250 2.53 17.34 -15.13
CA ARG A 250 1.14 17.49 -15.64
C ARG A 250 0.38 16.18 -15.62
N ILE A 251 1.10 15.07 -15.68
CA ILE A 251 0.55 13.71 -15.56
C ILE A 251 -0.24 13.47 -14.28
N HIS A 252 -0.04 14.28 -13.23
CA HIS A 252 -0.77 14.14 -11.96
C HIS A 252 -2.13 14.84 -11.95
N GLU A 253 -2.43 15.65 -12.98
CA GLU A 253 -3.71 16.36 -13.13
C GLU A 253 -4.18 16.32 -14.60
N PRO A 254 -4.39 15.13 -15.20
CA PRO A 254 -4.74 14.99 -16.62
C PRO A 254 -6.05 15.69 -17.00
N TRP A 255 -6.97 15.85 -16.04
CA TRP A 255 -8.22 16.59 -16.24
C TRP A 255 -8.03 18.10 -16.49
N ARG A 256 -6.81 18.64 -16.26
CA ARG A 256 -6.44 20.03 -16.57
C ARG A 256 -5.74 20.18 -17.93
N LEU A 257 -5.56 19.08 -18.67
CA LEU A 257 -5.04 19.13 -20.03
C LEU A 257 -6.09 19.77 -20.98
N PRO A 258 -5.64 20.33 -22.12
CA PRO A 258 -6.53 20.72 -23.20
C PRO A 258 -7.54 19.60 -23.56
N PRO A 259 -8.81 19.91 -23.87
CA PRO A 259 -9.84 18.90 -24.10
C PRO A 259 -9.49 17.87 -25.18
N ASP A 260 -8.87 18.30 -26.27
CA ASP A 260 -8.39 17.45 -27.36
C ASP A 260 -7.35 16.42 -26.89
N LEU A 261 -6.41 16.84 -26.03
CA LEU A 261 -5.44 15.93 -25.44
C LEU A 261 -6.09 15.01 -24.40
N ARG A 262 -6.99 15.52 -23.56
CA ARG A 262 -7.68 14.72 -22.55
C ARG A 262 -8.52 13.61 -23.19
N ASP A 263 -9.27 13.93 -24.23
CA ASP A 263 -10.15 12.99 -24.92
C ASP A 263 -9.32 11.90 -25.64
N ALA A 264 -8.16 12.25 -26.18
CA ALA A 264 -7.24 11.30 -26.81
C ALA A 264 -6.59 10.30 -25.84
N LEU A 265 -6.41 10.66 -24.56
CA LEU A 265 -5.81 9.79 -23.55
C LEU A 265 -6.74 8.65 -23.11
N GLY A 266 -8.07 8.82 -23.23
CA GLY A 266 -9.05 7.83 -22.77
C GLY A 266 -9.00 7.55 -21.25
N TYR A 267 -8.35 8.42 -20.47
CA TYR A 267 -8.22 8.32 -19.02
C TYR A 267 -9.43 8.97 -18.32
N PRO A 268 -10.03 8.34 -17.30
CA PRO A 268 -11.27 8.83 -16.69
C PRO A 268 -11.10 10.18 -15.98
N ASP A 269 -12.17 10.97 -15.97
CA ASP A 269 -12.26 12.16 -15.12
C ASP A 269 -12.27 11.77 -13.63
N PRO A 270 -11.86 12.70 -12.73
CA PRO A 270 -11.89 12.47 -11.29
C PRO A 270 -13.28 12.08 -10.77
N VAL A 271 -13.35 10.98 -10.01
CA VAL A 271 -14.62 10.51 -9.39
C VAL A 271 -15.20 11.47 -8.36
N VAL A 272 -14.38 12.40 -7.85
CA VAL A 272 -14.79 13.44 -6.91
C VAL A 272 -13.86 14.64 -7.03
N ASP A 273 -14.39 15.86 -6.90
CA ASP A 273 -13.56 17.05 -6.73
C ASP A 273 -12.92 17.08 -5.32
N LEU A 274 -11.70 17.59 -5.19
CA LEU A 274 -10.98 17.60 -3.90
C LEU A 274 -11.66 18.49 -2.84
N ALA A 275 -12.30 19.59 -3.23
CA ALA A 275 -13.04 20.45 -2.29
C ALA A 275 -14.34 19.78 -1.84
N GLU A 276 -15.01 19.08 -2.75
CA GLU A 276 -16.18 18.26 -2.42
C GLU A 276 -15.80 17.12 -1.45
N GLY A 277 -14.73 16.37 -1.74
CA GLY A 277 -14.25 15.31 -0.86
C GLY A 277 -13.87 15.80 0.54
N LEU A 278 -13.25 16.98 0.64
CA LEU A 278 -12.94 17.60 1.93
C LEU A 278 -14.21 18.01 2.69
N THR A 279 -15.20 18.57 1.99
CA THR A 279 -16.51 18.90 2.58
C THR A 279 -17.21 17.65 3.09
N ARG A 280 -17.22 16.57 2.29
CA ARG A 280 -17.75 15.25 2.67
C ARG A 280 -17.11 14.74 3.97
N PHE A 281 -15.78 14.80 4.07
CA PHE A 281 -15.05 14.40 5.27
C PHE A 281 -15.41 15.22 6.51
N ARG A 282 -15.50 16.56 6.36
CA ARG A 282 -15.82 17.46 7.49
C ARG A 282 -17.23 17.20 8.01
N ARG A 283 -18.21 17.14 7.11
CA ARG A 283 -19.61 16.88 7.44
C ARG A 283 -19.78 15.56 8.18
N ALA A 284 -19.20 14.49 7.66
CA ALA A 284 -19.35 13.16 8.24
C ALA A 284 -18.64 12.99 9.60
N ARG A 285 -17.69 13.88 9.92
CA ARG A 285 -17.02 13.98 11.23
C ARG A 285 -17.64 15.04 12.15
N GLY A 286 -18.74 15.69 11.77
CA GLY A 286 -19.35 16.78 12.54
C GLY A 286 -18.42 17.99 12.72
N ARG A 287 -17.66 18.35 11.68
CA ARG A 287 -16.63 19.41 11.72
C ARG A 287 -16.89 20.56 10.75
N ASP A 288 -18.15 20.76 10.39
CA ASP A 288 -18.60 21.90 9.58
C ASP A 288 -18.63 23.20 10.40
#